data_AF-A0A1W7R935-F1
#
_entry.id   AF-A0A1W7R935-F1
#
_cell.length_a   1.000
_cell.length_b   1.000
_cell.length_c   1.000
_cell.angle_alpha   90.00
_cell.angle_beta   90.00
_cell.angle_gamma   90.00
#
_symmetry.space_group_name_H-M   'P 1'
#
loop_
_entity.id
_entity.type
_entity.pdbx_description
1 polymer ?
#
loop_
_entity_poly.entity_id
_entity_poly.type
_entity_poly.pdbx_seq_one_letter_code
_entity_poly.pdbx_strand_id
1 'polypeptide(L)'
;MFFIDNTFRYVIIILYLFFALSHEYVSQRRQRYCPGPCIDLSGKNRKINETWYEDSKCEKHTCIMHRGLPHIRFYRCSVVYPYPECKIERGNGSYPDCCEKSVCGKDSEFYEETWRESNFTNSTTSEFYEETWRESNFTNSTF
;
A
#
# COMPACT_ATOMS: atom_id res chain seq x y z
N MET A 1 8.28 -20.20 -34.27
CA MET A 1 9.15 -19.00 -34.19
C MET A 1 8.26 -17.85 -33.76
N PHE A 2 8.13 -17.61 -32.44
CA PHE A 2 7.26 -16.56 -31.92
C PHE A 2 7.93 -15.21 -32.15
N PHE A 3 7.37 -14.40 -33.06
CA PHE A 3 7.68 -12.99 -33.13
C PHE A 3 7.17 -12.35 -31.83
N ILE A 4 8.06 -12.19 -30.85
CA ILE A 4 7.78 -11.36 -29.70
C ILE A 4 7.79 -9.93 -30.23
N ASP A 5 6.60 -9.45 -30.64
CA ASP A 5 6.40 -8.09 -31.09
C ASP A 5 7.01 -7.11 -30.08
N ASN A 6 7.66 -6.06 -30.57
CA ASN A 6 8.33 -5.07 -29.73
C ASN A 6 7.38 -4.50 -28.66
N THR A 7 6.09 -4.46 -28.95
CA THR A 7 5.00 -4.11 -28.03
C THR A 7 4.99 -4.97 -26.77
N PHE A 8 5.13 -6.29 -26.88
CA PHE A 8 5.10 -7.19 -25.71
C PHE A 8 6.32 -6.98 -24.80
N ARG A 9 7.48 -6.63 -25.38
CA ARG A 9 8.68 -6.28 -24.61
C ARG A 9 8.47 -5.01 -23.79
N TYR A 10 7.84 -3.98 -24.37
CA TYR A 10 7.55 -2.74 -23.64
C TYR A 10 6.56 -2.94 -22.49
N VAL A 11 5.52 -3.75 -22.69
CA VAL A 11 4.54 -4.07 -21.63
C VAL A 11 5.22 -4.75 -20.44
N ILE A 12 6.10 -5.72 -20.69
CA ILE A 12 6.84 -6.39 -19.60
C ILE A 12 7.76 -5.42 -18.86
N ILE A 13 8.46 -4.53 -19.58
CA ILE A 13 9.34 -3.53 -18.96
C ILE A 13 8.53 -2.58 -18.08
N ILE A 14 7.38 -2.09 -18.56
CA ILE A 14 6.51 -1.19 -17.79
C ILE A 14 5.97 -1.88 -16.53
N LEU A 15 5.52 -3.13 -16.63
CA LEU A 15 5.10 -3.92 -15.47
C LEU A 15 6.24 -4.08 -14.47
N TYR A 16 7.44 -4.43 -14.92
CA TYR A 16 8.60 -4.59 -14.04
C TYR A 16 8.97 -3.29 -13.32
N LEU A 17 8.92 -2.15 -14.02
CA LEU A 17 9.13 -0.84 -13.42
C LEU A 17 8.04 -0.49 -12.40
N PHE A 18 6.78 -0.81 -12.69
CA PHE A 18 5.68 -0.59 -11.75
C PHE A 18 5.85 -1.41 -10.46
N PHE A 19 6.19 -2.70 -10.58
CA PHE A 19 6.48 -3.56 -9.43
C PHE A 19 7.70 -3.08 -8.64
N ALA A 20 8.78 -2.67 -9.31
CA ALA A 20 9.97 -2.14 -8.64
C ALA A 20 9.69 -0.85 -7.86
N LEU A 21 8.76 -0.02 -8.32
CA LEU A 21 8.35 1.22 -7.67
C LEU A 21 7.34 1.01 -6.53
N SER A 22 6.64 -0.13 -6.50
CA SER A 22 5.66 -0.46 -5.46
C SER A 22 6.26 -0.84 -4.10
N HIS A 23 7.58 -0.79 -3.95
CA HIS A 23 8.22 -1.00 -2.66
C HIS A 23 7.79 0.08 -1.65
N GLU A 24 6.86 -0.31 -0.80
CA GLU A 24 6.47 0.20 0.52
C GLU A 24 7.21 1.49 0.94
N TYR A 25 6.45 2.59 1.06
CA TYR A 25 6.93 3.90 1.53
C TYR A 25 7.37 3.85 3.00
N VAL A 26 8.43 3.12 3.29
CA VAL A 26 9.06 3.04 4.60
C VAL A 26 9.90 4.30 4.78
N SER A 27 9.42 5.20 5.63
CA SER A 27 10.17 6.38 5.99
C SER A 27 11.37 6.01 6.86
N GLN A 28 12.56 6.43 6.45
CA GLN A 28 13.81 6.19 7.17
C GLN A 28 14.47 7.52 7.53
N ARG A 29 14.84 7.69 8.80
CA ARG A 29 15.68 8.82 9.22
C ARG A 29 17.11 8.34 9.39
N ARG A 30 18.01 8.93 8.60
CA ARG A 30 19.46 8.71 8.70
C ARG A 30 19.98 9.40 9.96
N GLN A 31 20.72 8.67 10.78
CA GLN A 31 21.42 9.25 11.94
C GLN A 31 22.73 9.88 11.47
N ARG A 32 23.08 11.05 12.02
CA ARG A 32 24.30 11.80 11.64
C ARG A 32 25.58 11.25 12.30
N TYR A 33 25.48 10.30 13.22
CA TYR A 33 26.59 9.84 14.04
C TYR A 33 27.19 8.52 13.53
N CYS A 34 28.50 8.38 13.76
CA CYS A 34 29.33 7.19 13.56
C CYS A 34 28.67 5.88 14.06
N PRO A 35 29.16 4.69 13.66
CA PRO A 35 28.62 3.40 14.09
C PRO A 35 28.35 3.35 15.59
N GLY A 36 27.10 3.08 15.96
CA GLY A 36 26.61 3.21 17.33
C GLY A 36 25.11 2.95 17.45
N PRO A 37 24.53 3.12 18.66
CA PRO A 37 23.09 2.98 18.86
C PRO A 37 22.30 4.07 18.11
N CYS A 38 21.02 3.83 17.86
CA CYS A 38 20.14 4.89 17.40
C CYS A 38 19.81 5.82 18.57
N ILE A 39 19.67 7.11 18.31
CA ILE A 39 19.20 8.09 19.29
C ILE A 39 17.77 8.48 18.91
N ASP A 40 16.81 8.20 19.77
CA ASP A 40 15.42 8.58 19.54
C ASP A 40 15.19 10.10 19.74
N LEU A 41 13.97 10.58 19.48
CA LEU A 41 13.63 12.00 19.61
C LEU A 41 13.71 12.50 21.07
N SER A 42 13.65 11.59 22.05
CA SER A 42 13.82 11.89 23.46
C SER A 42 15.29 11.91 23.90
N GLY A 43 16.22 11.64 22.99
CA GLY A 43 17.65 11.56 23.27
C GLY A 43 18.09 10.23 23.89
N LYS A 44 17.20 9.22 23.95
CA LYS A 44 17.52 7.92 24.54
C LYS A 44 18.22 7.02 23.51
N ASN A 45 19.29 6.37 23.96
CA ASN A 45 20.01 5.37 23.18
C ASN A 45 19.16 4.09 23.04
N ARG A 46 18.99 3.66 21.80
CA ARG A 46 18.27 2.44 21.39
C ARG A 46 19.25 1.48 20.75
N LYS A 47 19.20 0.22 21.18
CA LYS A 47 20.08 -0.83 20.64
C LYS A 47 19.73 -1.12 19.18
N ILE A 48 20.70 -1.59 18.40
CA ILE A 48 20.42 -2.11 17.06
C ILE A 48 19.40 -3.25 17.18
N ASN A 49 18.42 -3.27 16.29
CA ASN A 49 17.24 -4.15 16.27
C ASN A 49 16.26 -3.95 17.44
N GLU A 50 16.43 -2.93 18.28
CA GLU A 50 15.40 -2.56 19.27
C GLU A 50 14.19 -1.95 18.58
N THR A 51 13.01 -2.44 18.95
CA THR A 51 11.71 -1.87 18.57
C THR A 51 11.09 -1.19 19.77
N TRP A 52 10.54 0.01 19.56
CA TRP A 52 9.80 0.74 20.58
C TRP A 52 8.60 1.46 19.97
N TYR A 53 7.69 1.87 20.84
CA TYR A 53 6.43 2.50 20.48
C TYR A 53 6.36 3.92 21.06
N GLU A 54 5.84 4.83 20.26
CA GLU A 54 5.50 6.20 20.67
C GLU A 54 3.98 6.31 20.64
N ASP A 55 3.33 5.85 21.71
CA ASP A 55 1.87 5.71 21.79
C ASP A 55 1.17 7.07 21.62
N SER A 56 1.81 8.16 22.04
CA SER A 56 1.30 9.53 21.87
C SER A 56 1.04 9.89 20.41
N LYS A 57 1.86 9.35 19.49
CA LYS A 57 1.76 9.56 18.05
C LYS A 57 1.30 8.33 17.28
N CYS A 58 1.01 7.23 17.99
CA CYS A 58 0.72 5.92 17.41
C CYS A 58 1.78 5.51 16.36
N GLU A 59 3.06 5.60 16.74
CA GLU A 59 4.17 5.23 15.86
C GLU A 59 4.93 4.01 16.40
N LYS A 60 5.39 3.17 15.48
CA LYS A 60 6.33 2.08 15.78
C LYS A 60 7.68 2.44 15.20
N HIS A 61 8.72 2.40 16.02
CA HIS A 61 10.08 2.69 15.60
C HIS A 61 10.93 1.43 15.73
N THR A 62 11.92 1.28 14.86
CA THR A 62 12.91 0.21 14.94
C THR A 62 14.26 0.75 14.53
N CYS A 63 15.27 0.52 15.38
CA CYS A 63 16.64 0.85 15.06
C CYS A 63 17.23 -0.26 14.18
N ILE A 64 17.64 0.07 12.96
CA ILE A 64 18.21 -0.90 12.03
C ILE A 64 19.59 -0.44 11.58
N MET A 65 20.46 -1.39 11.26
CA MET A 65 21.72 -1.10 10.58
C MET A 65 21.49 -1.19 9.07
N HIS A 66 21.74 -0.11 8.33
CA HIS A 66 21.64 -0.09 6.87
C HIS A 66 22.93 0.49 6.27
N ARG A 67 23.62 -0.30 5.43
CA ARG A 67 24.91 0.07 4.82
C ARG A 67 25.96 0.54 5.84
N GLY A 68 26.02 -0.11 6.99
CA GLY A 68 26.99 0.20 8.06
C GLY A 68 26.66 1.44 8.89
N LEU A 69 25.49 2.06 8.69
CA LEU A 69 25.03 3.21 9.48
C LEU A 69 23.74 2.87 10.23
N PRO A 70 23.54 3.41 11.44
CA PRO A 70 22.28 3.28 12.16
C PRO A 70 21.19 4.15 11.52
N HIS A 71 20.02 3.56 11.31
CA HIS A 71 18.82 4.21 10.80
C HIS A 71 17.65 3.94 11.74
N ILE A 72 16.78 4.94 11.92
CA ILE A 72 15.48 4.72 12.56
C ILE A 72 14.47 4.52 11.45
N ARG A 73 13.96 3.29 11.34
CA ARG A 73 12.78 2.97 10.56
C ARG A 73 11.55 3.27 11.42
N PHE A 74 10.57 3.97 10.88
CA PHE A 74 9.34 4.23 11.62
C PHE A 74 8.10 4.00 10.76
N TYR A 75 7.04 3.52 11.42
CA TYR A 75 5.75 3.21 10.84
C TYR A 75 4.69 4.08 11.52
N ARG A 76 3.72 4.53 10.73
CA ARG A 76 2.61 5.39 11.16
C ARG A 76 1.30 4.83 10.60
N CYS A 77 0.19 5.24 11.18
CA CYS A 77 -1.12 4.92 10.64
C CYS A 77 -1.31 5.59 9.27
N SER A 78 -1.98 4.90 8.36
CA SER A 78 -2.45 5.50 7.11
C SER A 78 -3.56 6.51 7.42
N VAL A 79 -3.72 7.51 6.55
CA VAL A 79 -4.84 8.45 6.63
C VAL A 79 -6.12 7.69 6.25
N VAL A 80 -7.12 7.70 7.14
CA VAL A 80 -8.44 7.13 6.89
C VAL A 80 -9.40 8.26 6.55
N TYR A 81 -10.12 8.12 5.43
CA TYR A 81 -11.18 9.06 5.06
C TYR A 81 -12.53 8.54 5.58
N PRO A 82 -13.38 9.40 6.16
CA PRO A 82 -14.69 8.98 6.62
C PRO A 82 -15.57 8.68 5.40
N TYR A 83 -16.06 7.45 5.31
CA TYR A 83 -17.12 7.09 4.37
C TYR A 83 -18.46 7.68 4.86
N PRO A 84 -19.41 8.04 3.97
CA PRO A 84 -20.76 8.43 4.39
C PRO A 84 -21.35 7.45 5.39
N GLU A 85 -21.98 7.97 6.46
CA GLU A 85 -22.61 7.18 7.53
C GLU A 85 -21.66 6.37 8.43
N CYS A 86 -20.34 6.48 8.23
CA CYS A 86 -19.33 5.89 9.07
C CYS A 86 -18.68 6.92 9.99
N LYS A 87 -18.27 6.48 11.19
CA LYS A 87 -17.51 7.28 12.13
C LYS A 87 -16.05 6.84 12.11
N ILE A 88 -15.14 7.77 12.36
CA ILE A 88 -13.74 7.43 12.59
C ILE A 88 -13.57 7.25 14.09
N GLU A 89 -13.13 6.07 14.50
CA GLU A 89 -12.82 5.77 15.89
C GLU A 89 -11.34 5.47 16.02
N ARG A 90 -10.71 6.08 17.03
CA ARG A 90 -9.31 5.83 17.37
C ARG A 90 -9.22 4.64 18.29
N GLY A 91 -8.41 3.65 17.92
CA GLY A 91 -8.13 2.51 18.78
C GLY A 91 -7.30 2.88 20.03
N ASN A 92 -7.03 1.88 20.86
CA ASN A 92 -6.26 2.04 22.10
C ASN A 92 -5.04 1.10 22.10
N GLY A 93 -3.98 1.49 22.79
CA GLY A 93 -2.73 0.73 22.90
C GLY A 93 -1.60 1.28 22.03
N SER A 94 -0.73 0.39 21.55
CA SER A 94 0.42 0.72 20.70
C SER A 94 0.13 0.44 19.23
N TYR A 95 0.93 0.99 18.32
CA TYR A 95 0.79 0.73 16.89
C TYR A 95 0.88 -0.78 16.58
N PRO A 96 0.00 -1.36 15.74
CA PRO A 96 -1.03 -0.71 14.92
C PRO A 96 -2.42 -0.57 15.60
N ASP A 97 -2.57 -0.99 16.85
CA ASP A 97 -3.88 -1.06 17.52
C ASP A 97 -4.46 0.31 17.85
N CYS A 98 -3.62 1.31 18.10
CA CYS A 98 -4.06 2.70 18.30
C CYS A 98 -4.46 3.44 17.01
N CYS A 99 -4.35 2.80 15.84
CA CYS A 99 -4.70 3.44 14.58
C CYS A 99 -6.20 3.69 14.46
N GLU A 100 -6.53 4.77 13.75
CA GLU A 100 -7.90 5.12 13.41
C GLU A 100 -8.51 4.07 12.47
N LYS A 101 -9.77 3.71 12.73
CA LYS A 101 -10.54 2.79 11.90
C LYS A 101 -11.87 3.44 11.56
N SER A 102 -12.36 3.18 10.35
CA SER A 102 -13.73 3.54 10.00
C SER A 102 -14.65 2.48 10.58
N VAL A 103 -15.53 2.89 11.48
CA VAL A 103 -16.56 2.04 12.08
C VAL A 103 -17.90 2.53 11.56
N CYS A 104 -18.57 1.65 10.86
CA CYS A 104 -19.84 1.92 10.24
C CYS A 104 -20.94 1.16 10.99
N GLY A 105 -22.14 1.74 11.13
CA GLY A 105 -23.27 1.08 11.81
C GLY A 105 -23.72 -0.18 11.05
N LYS A 106 -24.48 -1.08 11.66
CA LYS A 106 -24.92 -2.34 11.00
C LYS A 106 -25.63 -2.14 9.66
N ASP A 107 -26.19 -0.97 9.43
CA ASP A 107 -26.88 -0.59 8.19
C ASP A 107 -25.91 -0.38 6.99
N SER A 108 -24.60 -0.27 7.28
CA SER A 108 -23.52 -0.08 6.31
C SER A 108 -22.85 -1.36 5.82
N GLU A 109 -23.02 -2.48 6.54
CA GLU A 109 -22.52 -3.80 6.15
C GLU A 109 -23.17 -4.22 4.82
N PHE A 110 -24.41 -3.78 4.60
CA PHE A 110 -25.16 -3.89 3.35
C PHE A 110 -24.56 -3.09 2.17
N TYR A 111 -23.91 -1.95 2.45
CA TYR A 111 -23.25 -1.15 1.41
C TYR A 111 -21.90 -1.73 0.98
N GLU A 112 -21.18 -2.41 1.88
CA GLU A 112 -19.89 -3.03 1.55
C GLU A 112 -20.05 -4.25 0.62
N GLU A 113 -21.14 -5.02 0.78
CA GLU A 113 -21.51 -6.10 -0.14
C GLU A 113 -21.94 -5.56 -1.52
N THR A 114 -22.79 -4.53 -1.57
CA THR A 114 -23.26 -3.95 -2.84
C THR A 114 -22.15 -3.23 -3.62
N TRP A 115 -21.17 -2.60 -2.96
CA TRP A 115 -19.96 -2.07 -3.63
C TRP A 115 -19.03 -3.17 -4.14
N ARG A 116 -18.93 -4.30 -3.44
CA ARG A 116 -18.14 -5.45 -3.90
C ARG A 116 -18.81 -6.12 -5.12
N GLU A 117 -20.12 -6.25 -5.12
CA GLU A 117 -20.89 -6.82 -6.23
C GLU A 117 -20.92 -5.90 -7.48
N SER A 118 -21.08 -4.59 -7.31
CA SER A 118 -21.08 -3.63 -8.43
C SER A 118 -19.71 -3.51 -9.12
N ASN A 119 -18.61 -3.58 -8.36
CA ASN A 119 -17.26 -3.61 -8.95
C ASN A 119 -16.93 -4.95 -9.62
N PHE A 120 -17.51 -6.05 -9.16
CA PHE A 120 -17.38 -7.35 -9.83
C PHE A 120 -18.16 -7.36 -11.17
N THR A 121 -19.39 -6.84 -11.20
CA THR A 121 -20.19 -6.78 -12.44
C THR A 121 -19.60 -5.87 -13.51
N ASN A 122 -18.99 -4.74 -13.11
CA ASN A 122 -18.30 -3.83 -14.03
C ASN A 122 -17.03 -4.46 -14.64
N SER A 123 -16.38 -5.38 -13.92
CA SER A 123 -15.25 -6.16 -14.45
C SER A 123 -15.73 -7.13 -15.54
N THR A 124 -16.78 -7.91 -15.29
CA THR A 124 -17.33 -8.85 -16.28
C THR A 124 -17.93 -8.18 -17.51
N THR A 125 -18.56 -7.00 -17.38
CA THR A 125 -19.08 -6.28 -18.55
C THR A 125 -17.95 -5.68 -19.38
N SER A 126 -16.86 -5.23 -18.77
CA SER A 126 -15.68 -4.76 -19.52
C SER A 126 -15.01 -5.86 -20.36
N GLU A 127 -14.93 -7.10 -19.85
CA GLU A 127 -14.44 -8.26 -20.60
C GLU A 127 -15.39 -8.64 -21.76
N PHE A 128 -16.70 -8.55 -21.54
CA PHE A 128 -17.70 -8.85 -22.58
C PHE A 128 -17.71 -7.83 -23.74
N TYR A 129 -17.46 -6.54 -23.46
CA TYR A 129 -17.33 -5.52 -24.51
C TYR A 129 -16.03 -5.66 -25.32
N GLU A 130 -14.94 -6.18 -24.73
CA GLU A 130 -13.71 -6.45 -25.49
C GLU A 130 -13.85 -7.63 -26.46
N GLU A 131 -14.59 -8.69 -26.10
CA GLU A 131 -14.80 -9.83 -26.99
C GLU A 131 -15.68 -9.47 -28.20
N THR A 132 -16.74 -8.69 -28.01
CA THR A 132 -17.64 -8.27 -29.11
C THR A 132 -17.00 -7.26 -30.08
N TRP A 133 -16.09 -6.40 -29.62
CA TRP A 133 -15.27 -5.54 -30.51
C TRP A 133 -14.23 -6.33 -31.31
N ARG A 134 -13.74 -7.46 -30.79
CA ARG A 134 -12.75 -8.29 -31.46
C ARG A 134 -13.38 -9.12 -32.59
N GLU A 135 -14.61 -9.60 -32.40
CA GLU A 135 -15.35 -10.35 -33.43
C GLU A 135 -15.82 -9.45 -34.59
N SER A 136 -16.27 -8.23 -34.32
CA SER A 136 -16.76 -7.29 -35.34
C SER A 136 -15.65 -6.72 -36.25
N ASN A 137 -14.40 -6.70 -35.80
CA ASN A 137 -13.26 -6.27 -36.59
C ASN A 137 -12.58 -7.40 -37.38
N PHE A 138 -12.86 -8.67 -37.07
CA PHE A 138 -12.29 -9.80 -37.80
C PHE A 138 -13.00 -10.02 -39.16
N THR A 139 -14.30 -9.70 -39.24
CA THR A 139 -15.11 -9.87 -40.47
C THR A 139 -14.86 -8.82 -41.56
N ASN A 140 -14.16 -7.72 -41.26
CA ASN A 140 -13.88 -6.65 -42.23
C ASN A 140 -12.49 -6.72 -42.87
N SER A 141 -11.69 -7.76 -42.61
CA SER A 141 -10.32 -7.90 -43.16
C SER A 141 -10.16 -8.97 -44.25
N THR A 142 -11.26 -9.59 -44.68
CA THR A 142 -11.28 -10.53 -45.82
C THR A 142 -12.10 -9.97 -46.97
N PHE A 143 -11.53 -9.00 -47.70
CA PHE A 143 -11.80 -8.72 -49.12
C PHE A 143 -10.61 -8.00 -49.74
#